data_AF-A0A0W8DN26-F1
#
_entry.id   AF-A0A0W8DN26-F1
#
_cell.length_a   1.000
_cell.length_b   1.000
_cell.length_c   1.000
_cell.angle_alpha   90.00
_cell.angle_beta   90.00
_cell.angle_gamma   90.00
#
_symmetry.space_group_name_H-M   'P 1'
#
loop_
_entity.id
_entity.type
_entity.pdbx_description
1 polymer ?
#
loop_
_entity_poly.entity_id
_entity_poly.type
_entity_poly.pdbx_seq_one_letter_code
_entity_poly.pdbx_strand_id
1 'polypeptide(L)'
;MDEDFEDEEWPFGCEGGPEDILAPSGVGSAEVSKLLARADALGGVEDNEAFIPPITAIVRTFDWSDIGDSVLKALGSGVEKDDDGRGREINAGLSSLKMTLRVIDGLASGTAQQALVKKSVEIATQMADKELFTSKSIGLLWKWVIHSDDKKHLETIANKFREAETSLLGPSIQYLSQHLSNTGNDVKSAVLDPVVPLRVKWLEDQIKSLDKKFSWEMPAAKFSENKKIEEFLRGPEQSMTTKGVEKFKEFQEAKNYAAKHTPKEQVECSFELEAAEIDGNSFVAITKTRDCFLAQQKMLVNHQKELHRLKEQFGEVLSVDGAEKKRARADK
;
A
#
# COMPACT_ATOMS: atom_id res chain seq x y z
N MET A 1 38.01 14.90 35.06
CA MET A 1 36.99 14.28 34.19
C MET A 1 35.71 14.36 34.98
N ASP A 2 35.18 15.58 35.08
CA ASP A 2 33.98 16.00 35.79
C ASP A 2 33.99 17.52 35.59
N GLU A 3 33.58 17.97 34.41
CA GLU A 3 33.37 19.38 34.04
C GLU A 3 32.71 19.36 32.65
N ASP A 4 31.60 20.09 32.50
CA ASP A 4 30.84 20.42 31.27
C ASP A 4 29.34 20.02 31.22
N PHE A 5 28.64 19.95 32.35
CA PHE A 5 27.17 20.07 32.38
C PHE A 5 26.70 20.92 33.58
N GLU A 6 27.39 22.03 33.84
CA GLU A 6 26.80 23.10 34.66
C GLU A 6 25.89 23.94 33.75
N ASP A 7 24.60 23.98 34.10
CA ASP A 7 23.52 24.77 33.51
C ASP A 7 23.03 24.35 32.10
N GLU A 8 22.47 23.14 31.97
CA GLU A 8 21.65 22.75 30.80
C GLU A 8 20.25 23.36 30.86
N GLU A 9 20.16 24.65 30.51
CA GLU A 9 18.90 25.24 30.09
C GLU A 9 18.49 24.58 28.75
N TRP A 10 17.44 23.75 28.78
CA TRP A 10 16.90 23.15 27.57
C TRP A 10 16.45 24.24 26.58
N PRO A 11 16.57 24.04 25.25
CA PRO A 11 16.34 25.10 24.25
C PRO A 11 14.90 25.65 24.13
N PHE A 12 14.02 25.37 25.11
CA PHE A 12 12.61 25.79 25.16
C PHE A 12 12.14 26.25 26.55
N GLY A 13 13.07 26.61 27.45
CA GLY A 13 12.74 27.16 28.77
C GLY A 13 12.06 26.18 29.72
N CYS A 14 12.32 24.88 29.56
CA CYS A 14 11.84 23.84 30.47
C CYS A 14 12.88 23.55 31.55
N GLU A 15 12.46 23.48 32.82
CA GLU A 15 13.29 23.01 33.94
C GLU A 15 13.06 21.50 34.16
N GLY A 16 14.13 20.71 34.28
CA GLY A 16 14.05 19.28 34.59
C GLY A 16 15.33 18.50 34.26
N GLY A 17 15.57 17.40 34.98
CA GLY A 17 16.65 16.46 34.70
C GLY A 17 16.28 15.42 33.63
N PRO A 18 17.24 14.59 33.18
CA PRO A 18 17.05 13.59 32.11
C PRO A 18 15.94 12.56 32.39
N GLU A 19 15.59 12.38 33.66
CA GLU A 19 14.64 11.40 34.16
C GLU A 19 13.24 12.00 34.43
N ASP A 20 13.06 13.32 34.30
CA ASP A 20 11.84 14.02 34.67
C ASP A 20 10.76 13.98 33.57
N ILE A 21 9.50 13.78 33.97
CA ILE A 21 8.34 13.97 33.11
C ILE A 21 8.07 15.47 33.04
N LEU A 22 8.42 16.08 31.91
CA LEU A 22 8.17 17.49 31.61
C LEU A 22 6.71 17.89 31.91
N ALA A 23 6.53 18.91 32.74
CA ALA A 23 5.25 19.59 32.95
C ALA A 23 5.33 21.01 32.34
N PRO A 24 5.04 21.18 31.04
CA PRO A 24 5.13 22.48 30.42
C PRO A 24 4.01 23.41 30.91
N SER A 25 4.34 24.66 31.21
CA SER A 25 3.35 25.72 31.40
C SER A 25 3.69 26.95 30.56
N GLY A 26 2.67 27.51 29.90
CA GLY A 26 2.67 28.85 29.30
C GLY A 26 3.58 29.07 28.08
N VAL A 27 4.90 29.17 28.30
CA VAL A 27 5.87 29.63 27.28
C VAL A 27 6.32 28.48 26.38
N GLY A 28 6.64 27.32 26.95
CA GLY A 28 7.07 26.13 26.20
C GLY A 28 6.01 25.61 25.22
N SER A 29 4.73 25.56 25.62
CA SER A 29 3.63 25.15 24.73
C SER A 29 3.51 26.07 23.52
N ALA A 30 3.66 27.38 23.72
CA ALA A 30 3.55 28.37 22.66
C ALA A 30 4.71 28.27 21.64
N GLU A 31 5.92 27.95 22.10
CA GLU A 31 7.09 27.76 21.23
C GLU A 31 6.99 26.48 20.43
N VAL A 32 6.61 25.37 21.06
CA VAL A 32 6.37 24.08 20.39
C VAL A 32 5.24 24.21 19.36
N SER A 33 4.14 24.86 19.72
CA SER A 33 3.04 25.11 18.79
C SER A 33 3.48 25.96 17.59
N LYS A 34 4.30 27.00 17.79
CA LYS A 34 4.89 27.80 16.69
C LYS A 34 5.82 26.97 15.80
N LEU A 35 6.65 26.10 16.37
CA LEU A 35 7.54 25.22 15.60
C LEU A 35 6.73 24.23 14.74
N LEU A 36 5.72 23.59 15.33
CA LEU A 36 4.83 22.68 14.60
C LEU A 36 4.00 23.40 13.54
N ALA A 37 3.54 24.62 13.81
CA ALA A 37 2.78 25.41 12.84
C ALA A 37 3.62 25.84 11.62
N ARG A 38 4.95 25.92 11.78
CA ARG A 38 5.93 26.21 10.72
C ARG A 38 6.36 24.96 9.95
N ALA A 39 6.13 23.77 10.50
CA ALA A 39 6.31 22.54 9.74
C ALA A 39 5.22 22.49 8.66
N ASP A 40 5.60 22.74 7.41
CA ASP A 40 4.77 22.37 6.28
C ASP A 40 4.58 20.84 6.31
N ALA A 41 3.41 20.39 5.83
CA ALA A 41 2.91 19.03 6.05
C ALA A 41 4.00 17.94 5.92
N LEU A 42 4.21 17.19 7.01
CA LEU A 42 5.32 16.25 7.15
C LEU A 42 5.17 14.99 6.28
N GLY A 43 3.99 14.75 5.71
CA GLY A 43 3.74 13.60 4.84
C GLY A 43 4.55 13.67 3.55
N GLY A 44 5.19 12.56 3.18
CA GLY A 44 5.99 12.44 1.95
C GLY A 44 7.44 12.93 2.06
N VAL A 45 7.79 13.66 3.11
CA VAL A 45 9.17 14.15 3.37
C VAL A 45 10.12 12.98 3.65
N GLU A 46 11.30 12.98 3.02
CA GLU A 46 12.34 11.96 3.24
C GLU A 46 12.67 11.79 4.73
N ASP A 47 12.85 10.55 5.17
CA ASP A 47 13.15 10.17 6.57
C ASP A 47 12.15 10.68 7.63
N ASN A 48 10.94 11.08 7.22
CA ASN A 48 9.93 11.61 8.15
C ASN A 48 9.47 10.61 9.23
N GLU A 49 9.81 9.34 9.11
CA GLU A 49 9.58 8.35 10.17
C GLU A 49 10.35 8.68 11.46
N ALA A 50 11.51 9.36 11.35
CA ALA A 50 12.29 9.82 12.49
C ALA A 50 11.53 10.85 13.34
N PHE A 51 10.53 11.53 12.77
CA PHE A 51 9.69 12.49 13.51
C PHE A 51 8.59 11.82 14.34
N ILE A 52 8.28 10.54 14.14
CA ILE A 52 7.21 9.87 14.89
C ILE A 52 7.48 9.89 16.41
N PRO A 53 8.63 9.39 16.92
CA PRO A 53 8.90 9.43 18.35
C PRO A 53 8.84 10.82 18.99
N PRO A 54 9.49 11.88 18.45
CA PRO A 54 9.43 13.21 19.06
C PRO A 54 8.03 13.83 18.99
N ILE A 55 7.26 13.63 17.91
CA ILE A 55 5.86 14.10 17.85
C ILE A 55 5.01 13.38 18.90
N THR A 56 5.17 12.07 19.05
CA THR A 56 4.47 11.31 20.09
C THR A 56 4.85 11.80 21.50
N ALA A 57 6.12 12.13 21.75
CA ALA A 57 6.56 12.71 23.01
C ALA A 57 5.91 14.07 23.26
N ILE A 58 5.92 14.98 22.27
CA ILE A 58 5.26 16.29 22.36
C ILE A 58 3.77 16.12 22.72
N VAL A 59 3.05 15.24 22.04
CA VAL A 59 1.61 15.02 22.31
C VAL A 59 1.35 14.42 23.69
N ARG A 60 2.30 13.67 24.27
CA ARG A 60 2.19 13.14 25.63
C ARG A 60 2.50 14.18 26.71
N THR A 61 3.37 15.13 26.40
CA THR A 61 3.91 16.11 27.35
C THR A 61 3.04 17.36 27.46
N PHE A 62 2.54 17.87 26.34
CA PHE A 62 1.83 19.15 26.29
C PHE A 62 0.31 18.96 26.26
N ASP A 63 -0.44 19.92 26.81
CA ASP A 63 -1.91 19.91 26.75
C ASP A 63 -2.38 20.01 25.29
N TRP A 64 -3.26 19.08 24.90
CA TRP A 64 -3.81 19.05 23.55
C TRP A 64 -4.49 20.36 23.14
N SER A 65 -5.09 21.09 24.09
CA SER A 65 -5.73 22.38 23.82
C SER A 65 -4.75 23.47 23.35
N ASP A 66 -3.46 23.36 23.70
CA ASP A 66 -2.43 24.32 23.30
C ASP A 66 -1.77 23.97 21.95
N ILE A 67 -1.60 22.67 21.68
CA ILE A 67 -0.78 22.19 20.55
C ILE A 67 -1.57 21.47 19.46
N GLY A 68 -2.84 21.12 19.71
CA GLY A 68 -3.61 20.20 18.88
C GLY A 68 -3.75 20.65 17.43
N ASP A 69 -4.10 21.91 17.20
CA ASP A 69 -4.26 22.46 15.85
C ASP A 69 -2.95 22.42 15.06
N SER A 70 -1.83 22.73 15.72
CA SER A 70 -0.50 22.71 15.12
C SER A 70 -0.05 21.30 14.79
N VAL A 71 -0.31 20.32 15.66
CA VAL A 71 -0.04 18.89 15.40
C VAL A 71 -0.89 18.39 14.23
N LEU A 72 -2.19 18.69 14.21
CA LEU A 72 -3.10 18.28 13.14
C LEU A 72 -2.73 18.89 11.80
N LYS A 73 -2.22 20.12 11.80
CA LYS A 73 -1.69 20.79 10.61
C LYS A 73 -0.41 20.12 10.12
N ALA A 74 0.57 19.89 11.00
CA ALA A 74 1.85 19.27 10.67
C ALA A 74 1.68 17.83 10.13
N LEU A 75 0.76 17.06 10.69
CA LEU A 75 0.43 15.69 10.24
C LEU A 75 -0.61 15.66 9.10
N GLY A 76 -1.09 16.83 8.66
CA GLY A 76 -2.10 16.97 7.64
C GLY A 76 -1.63 16.54 6.25
N SER A 77 -2.58 16.51 5.29
CA SER A 77 -2.26 16.24 3.90
C SER A 77 -1.58 17.47 3.28
N GLY A 78 -0.28 17.36 3.02
CA GLY A 78 0.45 18.25 2.15
C GLY A 78 0.09 17.94 0.71
N VAL A 79 -1.10 18.36 0.27
CA VAL A 79 -1.37 18.39 -1.16
C VAL A 79 -1.07 19.81 -1.62
N GLU A 80 0.21 20.12 -1.82
CA GLU A 80 0.53 21.03 -2.91
C GLU A 80 0.22 20.26 -4.18
N LYS A 81 -0.87 20.65 -4.85
CA LYS A 81 -1.09 20.24 -6.23
C LYS A 81 -0.04 20.97 -7.03
N ASP A 82 0.99 20.26 -7.48
CA ASP A 82 1.82 20.78 -8.56
C ASP A 82 0.91 21.03 -9.77
N ASP A 83 0.84 22.28 -10.22
CA ASP A 83 0.06 22.74 -11.38
C ASP A 83 0.52 22.10 -12.72
N ASP A 84 1.60 21.31 -12.68
CA ASP A 84 2.34 20.91 -13.88
C ASP A 84 2.08 19.46 -14.33
N GLY A 85 1.22 18.70 -13.64
CA GLY A 85 0.78 17.37 -14.07
C GLY A 85 1.90 16.33 -14.28
N ARG A 86 3.13 16.64 -13.88
CA ARG A 86 4.30 15.79 -14.01
C ARG A 86 4.60 15.23 -12.63
N GLY A 87 3.90 14.14 -12.28
CA GLY A 87 4.08 13.42 -11.02
C GLY A 87 5.55 13.13 -10.77
N ARG A 88 6.16 13.90 -9.88
CA ARG A 88 7.50 13.60 -9.37
C ARG A 88 7.29 12.57 -8.28
N GLU A 89 7.41 11.32 -8.67
CA GLU A 89 7.37 10.17 -7.78
C GLU A 89 8.65 10.16 -6.93
N ILE A 90 8.73 11.04 -5.93
CA ILE A 90 9.68 10.92 -4.82
C ILE A 90 8.92 11.26 -3.53
N ASN A 91 7.89 10.48 -3.22
CA ASN A 91 7.47 10.33 -1.82
C ASN A 91 8.47 9.38 -1.15
N ALA A 92 9.66 9.89 -0.81
CA ALA A 92 10.68 9.10 -0.11
C ALA A 92 10.25 8.76 1.33
N GLY A 93 9.34 9.56 1.90
CA GLY A 93 8.80 9.38 3.24
C GLY A 93 7.48 8.61 3.37
N LEU A 94 7.05 8.45 4.62
CA LEU A 94 5.73 7.98 4.99
C LEU A 94 4.64 8.96 4.53
N SER A 95 3.50 8.43 4.06
CA SER A 95 2.32 9.27 3.80
C SER A 95 1.75 9.88 5.07
N SER A 96 1.02 10.99 4.96
CA SER A 96 0.33 11.64 6.09
C SER A 96 -0.54 10.65 6.88
N LEU A 97 -1.29 9.78 6.20
CA LEU A 97 -2.08 8.73 6.87
C LEU A 97 -1.20 7.80 7.70
N LYS A 98 -0.06 7.36 7.14
CA LYS A 98 0.85 6.43 7.83
C LYS A 98 1.53 7.08 9.03
N MET A 99 1.97 8.33 8.91
CA MET A 99 2.54 9.09 10.04
C MET A 99 1.51 9.25 11.15
N THR A 100 0.31 9.76 10.83
CA THR A 100 -0.75 9.99 11.81
C THR A 100 -1.10 8.70 12.55
N LEU A 101 -1.32 7.59 11.83
CA LEU A 101 -1.63 6.29 12.45
C LEU A 101 -0.52 5.77 13.37
N ARG A 102 0.75 6.03 13.04
CA ARG A 102 1.89 5.64 13.88
C ARG A 102 2.02 6.49 15.13
N VAL A 103 1.74 7.79 15.03
CA VAL A 103 1.68 8.68 16.20
C VAL A 103 0.56 8.22 17.14
N ILE A 104 -0.65 7.94 16.62
CA ILE A 104 -1.77 7.40 17.40
C ILE A 104 -1.37 6.12 18.14
N ASP A 105 -0.61 5.23 17.49
CA ASP A 105 -0.17 3.95 18.09
C ASP A 105 0.71 4.12 19.32
N GLY A 106 1.36 5.28 19.45
CA GLY A 106 2.13 5.68 20.62
C GLY A 106 1.31 6.42 21.69
N LEU A 107 0.01 6.67 21.53
CA LEU A 107 -0.75 7.47 22.49
C LEU A 107 -1.65 6.62 23.39
N ALA A 108 -1.75 7.03 24.66
CA ALA A 108 -2.81 6.55 25.54
C ALA A 108 -4.18 7.03 25.05
N SER A 109 -5.25 6.33 25.45
CA SER A 109 -6.61 6.78 25.15
C SER A 109 -6.87 8.16 25.76
N GLY A 110 -7.43 9.07 24.97
CA GLY A 110 -7.70 10.45 25.38
C GLY A 110 -7.99 11.37 24.20
N THR A 111 -8.18 12.66 24.49
CA THR A 111 -8.59 13.68 23.52
C THR A 111 -7.68 13.76 22.30
N ALA A 112 -6.36 13.76 22.51
CA ALA A 112 -5.38 13.82 21.43
C ALA A 112 -5.47 12.61 20.49
N GLN A 113 -5.58 11.39 21.05
CA GLN A 113 -5.73 10.17 20.28
C GLN A 113 -7.02 10.21 19.44
N GLN A 114 -8.16 10.56 20.05
CA GLN A 114 -9.45 10.63 19.34
C GLN A 114 -9.44 11.67 18.21
N ALA A 115 -8.80 12.84 18.43
CA ALA A 115 -8.66 13.86 17.40
C ALA A 115 -7.81 13.38 16.21
N LEU A 116 -6.72 12.64 16.48
CA LEU A 116 -5.88 12.07 15.43
C LEU A 116 -6.55 10.91 14.69
N VAL A 117 -7.38 10.09 15.37
CA VAL A 117 -8.22 9.06 14.71
C VAL A 117 -9.18 9.73 13.74
N LYS A 118 -9.88 10.77 14.18
CA LYS A 118 -10.75 11.58 13.30
C LYS A 118 -9.98 12.11 12.08
N LYS A 119 -8.78 12.67 12.31
CA LYS A 119 -7.92 13.16 11.23
C LYS A 119 -7.51 12.06 10.25
N SER A 120 -7.22 10.85 10.75
CA SER A 120 -6.88 9.70 9.91
C SER A 120 -8.07 9.27 9.03
N VAL A 121 -9.29 9.32 9.56
CA VAL A 121 -10.52 9.07 8.78
C VAL A 121 -10.70 10.13 7.70
N GLU A 122 -10.51 11.42 8.03
CA GLU A 122 -10.57 12.52 7.05
C GLU A 122 -9.55 12.37 5.92
N ILE A 123 -8.32 11.95 6.23
CA ILE A 123 -7.30 11.69 5.21
C ILE A 123 -7.72 10.48 4.36
N ALA A 124 -8.13 9.38 4.99
CA ALA A 124 -8.50 8.16 4.29
C ALA A 124 -9.69 8.34 3.33
N THR A 125 -10.67 9.18 3.66
CA THR A 125 -11.81 9.46 2.76
C THR A 125 -11.41 10.23 1.51
N GLN A 126 -10.36 11.03 1.57
CA GLN A 126 -9.82 11.80 0.44
C GLN A 126 -8.90 10.97 -0.45
N MET A 127 -8.38 9.84 0.05
CA MET A 127 -7.50 8.96 -0.73
C MET A 127 -8.25 8.18 -1.81
N ALA A 128 -7.57 7.93 -2.92
CA ALA A 128 -8.03 6.98 -3.93
C ALA A 128 -8.11 5.57 -3.33
N ASP A 129 -9.12 4.79 -3.70
CA ASP A 129 -9.37 3.46 -3.12
C ASP A 129 -8.17 2.53 -3.30
N LYS A 130 -7.53 2.59 -4.48
CA LYS A 130 -6.31 1.83 -4.76
C LYS A 130 -5.19 2.15 -3.76
N GLU A 131 -4.94 3.43 -3.49
CA GLU A 131 -3.91 3.86 -2.55
C GLU A 131 -4.25 3.47 -1.12
N LEU A 132 -5.52 3.60 -0.72
CA LEU A 132 -5.97 3.30 0.64
C LEU A 132 -5.95 1.79 0.93
N PHE A 133 -6.64 0.98 0.14
CA PHE A 133 -6.88 -0.43 0.46
C PHE A 133 -5.69 -1.34 0.16
N THR A 134 -4.72 -0.88 -0.65
CA THR A 134 -3.43 -1.57 -0.84
C THR A 134 -2.32 -1.03 0.07
N SER A 135 -2.60 0.01 0.87
CA SER A 135 -1.64 0.59 1.81
C SER A 135 -1.22 -0.41 2.89
N LYS A 136 0.07 -0.41 3.23
CA LYS A 136 0.61 -1.14 4.40
C LYS A 136 0.02 -0.64 5.73
N SER A 137 -0.62 0.52 5.75
CA SER A 137 -1.21 1.13 6.94
C SER A 137 -2.69 0.78 7.15
N ILE A 138 -3.33 0.10 6.20
CA ILE A 138 -4.77 -0.18 6.26
C ILE A 138 -5.17 -0.95 7.54
N GLY A 139 -4.30 -1.84 8.01
CA GLY A 139 -4.52 -2.55 9.27
C GLY A 139 -4.54 -1.61 10.48
N LEU A 140 -3.63 -0.63 10.55
CA LEU A 140 -3.64 0.36 11.63
C LEU A 140 -4.90 1.24 11.55
N LEU A 141 -5.35 1.61 10.35
CA LEU A 141 -6.61 2.35 10.21
C LEU A 141 -7.77 1.54 10.78
N TRP A 142 -7.91 0.27 10.37
CA TRP A 142 -8.94 -0.62 10.91
C TRP A 142 -8.83 -0.77 12.43
N LYS A 143 -7.62 -0.97 12.96
CA LYS A 143 -7.37 -1.01 14.42
C LYS A 143 -8.04 0.17 15.10
N TRP A 144 -7.75 1.39 14.65
CA TRP A 144 -8.15 2.60 15.34
C TRP A 144 -9.62 2.97 15.14
N VAL A 145 -10.20 2.74 13.97
CA VAL A 145 -11.65 3.00 13.78
C VAL A 145 -12.52 1.98 14.51
N ILE A 146 -12.05 0.75 14.73
CA ILE A 146 -12.77 -0.27 15.54
C ILE A 146 -12.77 0.11 17.02
N HIS A 147 -11.67 0.66 17.53
CA HIS A 147 -11.53 1.05 18.94
C HIS A 147 -11.97 2.51 19.21
N SER A 148 -12.43 3.21 18.18
CA SER A 148 -12.93 4.59 18.30
C SER A 148 -14.23 4.64 19.11
N ASP A 149 -14.35 5.65 19.97
CA ASP A 149 -15.60 5.90 20.72
C ASP A 149 -16.72 6.39 19.78
N ASP A 150 -16.36 7.09 18.70
CA ASP A 150 -17.30 7.48 17.64
C ASP A 150 -17.46 6.37 16.60
N LYS A 151 -18.60 5.69 16.64
CA LYS A 151 -18.98 4.63 15.69
C LYS A 151 -19.09 5.14 14.24
N LYS A 152 -19.26 6.44 14.02
CA LYS A 152 -19.30 7.02 12.66
C LYS A 152 -17.97 6.82 11.94
N HIS A 153 -16.83 6.84 12.65
CA HIS A 153 -15.52 6.60 12.05
C HIS A 153 -15.44 5.22 11.39
N LEU A 154 -15.91 4.19 12.10
CA LEU A 154 -15.99 2.83 11.57
C LEU A 154 -16.93 2.78 10.36
N GLU A 155 -18.14 3.34 10.48
CA GLU A 155 -19.13 3.31 9.41
C GLU A 155 -18.64 4.02 8.13
N THR A 156 -17.94 5.15 8.27
CA THR A 156 -17.35 5.87 7.13
C THR A 156 -16.36 5.00 6.35
N ILE A 157 -15.43 4.34 7.04
CA ILE A 157 -14.44 3.48 6.37
C ILE A 157 -15.09 2.19 5.86
N ALA A 158 -16.06 1.62 6.59
CA ALA A 158 -16.82 0.46 6.15
C ALA A 158 -17.63 0.73 4.88
N ASN A 159 -18.22 1.92 4.72
CA ASN A 159 -18.90 2.33 3.49
C ASN A 159 -17.94 2.37 2.30
N LYS A 160 -16.82 3.09 2.43
CA LYS A 160 -15.79 3.16 1.39
C LYS A 160 -15.26 1.77 1.02
N PHE A 161 -15.09 0.90 2.01
CA PHE A 161 -14.66 -0.48 1.82
C PHE A 161 -15.67 -1.33 1.02
N ARG A 162 -16.97 -1.14 1.25
CA ARG A 162 -18.03 -1.84 0.51
C ARG A 162 -18.18 -1.37 -0.93
N GLU A 163 -17.86 -0.12 -1.21
CA GLU A 163 -18.00 0.50 -2.54
C GLU A 163 -16.77 0.31 -3.43
N ALA A 164 -15.60 0.04 -2.84
CA ALA A 164 -14.34 -0.09 -3.55
C ALA A 164 -14.24 -1.37 -4.40
N GLU A 165 -13.34 -1.34 -5.39
CA GLU A 165 -13.10 -2.49 -6.26
C GLU A 165 -12.68 -3.73 -5.47
N THR A 166 -13.38 -4.84 -5.69
CA THR A 166 -13.16 -6.13 -5.02
C THR A 166 -11.71 -6.63 -5.12
N SER A 167 -11.01 -6.28 -6.20
CA SER A 167 -9.60 -6.64 -6.46
C SER A 167 -8.65 -6.09 -5.37
N LEU A 168 -9.00 -4.96 -4.74
CA LEU A 168 -8.17 -4.21 -3.80
C LEU A 168 -8.35 -4.66 -2.33
N LEU A 169 -9.42 -5.40 -2.04
CA LEU A 169 -9.91 -5.56 -0.67
C LEU A 169 -9.17 -6.62 0.17
N GLY A 170 -8.31 -7.43 -0.46
CA GLY A 170 -7.60 -8.54 0.18
C GLY A 170 -6.88 -8.18 1.49
N PRO A 171 -6.07 -7.10 1.55
CA PRO A 171 -5.37 -6.69 2.78
C PRO A 171 -6.33 -6.34 3.93
N SER A 172 -7.42 -5.63 3.63
CA SER A 172 -8.43 -5.26 4.64
C SER A 172 -9.15 -6.50 5.20
N ILE A 173 -9.60 -7.40 4.31
CA ILE A 173 -10.28 -8.64 4.72
C ILE A 173 -9.37 -9.49 5.60
N GLN A 174 -8.09 -9.61 5.24
CA GLN A 174 -7.12 -10.34 6.04
C GLN A 174 -6.99 -9.74 7.45
N TYR A 175 -6.78 -8.42 7.55
CA TYR A 175 -6.63 -7.75 8.83
C TYR A 175 -7.88 -7.91 9.70
N LEU A 176 -9.05 -7.57 9.16
CA LEU A 176 -10.32 -7.64 9.86
C LEU A 176 -10.62 -9.06 10.33
N SER A 177 -10.35 -10.08 9.50
CA SER A 177 -10.55 -11.47 9.89
C SER A 177 -9.64 -11.90 11.05
N GLN A 178 -8.37 -11.49 11.04
CA GLN A 178 -7.41 -11.84 12.10
C GLN A 178 -7.72 -11.13 13.42
N HIS A 179 -8.04 -9.84 13.39
CA HIS A 179 -8.13 -9.01 14.58
C HIS A 179 -9.51 -8.96 15.23
N LEU A 180 -10.60 -9.23 14.49
CA LEU A 180 -11.96 -9.22 15.05
C LEU A 180 -12.43 -10.58 15.60
N SER A 181 -11.62 -11.64 15.46
CA SER A 181 -12.03 -12.99 15.86
C SER A 181 -12.17 -13.21 17.38
N ASN A 182 -11.72 -12.27 18.23
CA ASN A 182 -11.72 -12.46 19.69
C ASN A 182 -12.65 -11.53 20.50
N THR A 183 -13.19 -10.45 19.92
CA THR A 183 -13.88 -9.40 20.72
C THR A 183 -15.05 -8.68 20.05
N GLY A 184 -15.40 -9.00 18.78
CA GLY A 184 -16.42 -8.21 18.06
C GLY A 184 -17.04 -8.93 16.87
N ASN A 185 -17.70 -10.06 17.11
CA ASN A 185 -18.31 -10.87 16.05
C ASN A 185 -19.37 -10.08 15.25
N ASP A 186 -20.14 -9.21 15.91
CA ASP A 186 -21.18 -8.41 15.24
C ASP A 186 -20.60 -7.36 14.29
N VAL A 187 -19.50 -6.70 14.69
CA VAL A 187 -18.79 -5.73 13.84
C VAL A 187 -18.11 -6.45 12.67
N LYS A 188 -17.53 -7.63 12.94
CA LYS A 188 -16.93 -8.48 11.92
C LYS A 188 -17.95 -8.87 10.86
N SER A 189 -19.11 -9.37 11.27
CA SER A 189 -20.19 -9.75 10.35
C SER A 189 -20.72 -8.55 9.58
N ALA A 190 -20.99 -7.42 10.25
CA ALA A 190 -21.52 -6.23 9.58
C ALA A 190 -20.61 -5.69 8.46
N VAL A 191 -19.29 -5.77 8.63
CA VAL A 191 -18.31 -5.27 7.65
C VAL A 191 -17.94 -6.33 6.61
N LEU A 192 -17.74 -7.59 7.00
CA LEU A 192 -17.19 -8.63 6.13
C LEU A 192 -18.24 -9.44 5.37
N ASP A 193 -19.41 -9.73 5.96
CA ASP A 193 -20.44 -10.55 5.32
C ASP A 193 -20.88 -10.03 3.94
N PRO A 194 -21.05 -8.71 3.69
CA PRO A 194 -21.39 -8.23 2.35
C PRO A 194 -20.24 -8.30 1.34
N VAL A 195 -18.98 -8.34 1.78
CA VAL A 195 -17.80 -8.19 0.92
C VAL A 195 -17.12 -9.53 0.62
N VAL A 196 -17.08 -10.45 1.58
CA VAL A 196 -16.39 -11.74 1.45
C VAL A 196 -16.93 -12.58 0.28
N PRO A 197 -18.25 -12.71 0.06
CA PRO A 197 -18.77 -13.46 -1.09
C PRO A 197 -18.34 -12.87 -2.44
N LEU A 198 -18.30 -11.53 -2.55
CA LEU A 198 -17.83 -10.84 -3.75
C LEU A 198 -16.34 -11.12 -3.99
N ARG A 199 -15.52 -11.06 -2.93
CA ARG A 199 -14.09 -11.38 -3.01
C ARG A 199 -13.84 -12.82 -3.40
N VAL A 200 -14.59 -13.77 -2.84
CA VAL A 200 -14.50 -15.20 -3.18
C VAL A 200 -14.80 -15.41 -4.66
N LYS A 201 -15.90 -14.86 -5.17
CA LYS A 201 -16.25 -14.96 -6.60
C LYS A 201 -15.16 -14.37 -7.49
N TRP A 202 -14.66 -13.17 -7.15
CA TRP A 202 -13.56 -12.54 -7.88
C TRP A 202 -12.31 -13.42 -7.90
N LEU A 203 -11.92 -14.02 -6.76
CA LEU A 203 -10.77 -14.92 -6.67
C LEU A 203 -10.96 -16.18 -7.53
N GLU A 204 -12.14 -16.77 -7.54
CA GLU A 204 -12.46 -17.93 -8.39
C GLU A 204 -12.31 -17.60 -9.88
N ASP A 205 -12.81 -16.44 -10.31
CA ASP A 205 -12.67 -15.96 -11.69
C ASP A 205 -11.20 -15.70 -12.05
N GLN A 206 -10.42 -15.09 -11.15
CA GLN A 206 -8.99 -14.86 -11.36
C GLN A 206 -8.19 -16.16 -11.43
N ILE A 207 -8.46 -17.11 -10.52
CA ILE A 207 -7.80 -18.43 -10.52
C ILE A 207 -8.09 -19.15 -11.84
N LYS A 208 -9.35 -19.17 -12.30
CA LYS A 208 -9.72 -19.78 -13.58
C LYS A 208 -9.01 -19.13 -14.77
N SER A 209 -8.81 -17.81 -14.73
CA SER A 209 -8.10 -17.07 -15.78
C SER A 209 -6.60 -17.39 -15.82
N LEU A 210 -5.99 -17.52 -14.63
CA LEU A 210 -4.55 -17.71 -14.46
C LEU A 210 -4.10 -19.18 -14.52
N ASP A 211 -4.99 -20.13 -14.25
CA ASP A 211 -4.72 -21.57 -14.28
C ASP A 211 -4.61 -22.10 -15.72
N LYS A 212 -3.61 -21.61 -16.43
CA LYS A 212 -3.26 -21.98 -17.79
C LYS A 212 -1.88 -22.59 -17.81
N LYS A 213 -1.69 -23.55 -18.72
CA LYS A 213 -0.36 -24.10 -18.98
C LYS A 213 0.52 -23.02 -19.63
N PHE A 214 1.83 -23.12 -19.39
CA PHE A 214 2.81 -22.25 -20.01
C PHE A 214 2.69 -22.26 -21.54
N SER A 215 2.79 -21.08 -22.14
CA SER A 215 2.87 -20.86 -23.59
C SER A 215 3.94 -19.80 -23.87
N TRP A 216 4.60 -19.91 -25.02
CA TRP A 216 5.47 -18.86 -25.56
C TRP A 216 4.67 -17.76 -26.27
N GLU A 217 3.37 -17.95 -26.50
CA GLU A 217 2.53 -16.92 -27.07
C GLU A 217 2.30 -15.80 -26.06
N MET A 218 2.49 -14.55 -26.49
CA MET A 218 2.16 -13.35 -25.72
C MET A 218 1.06 -12.57 -26.45
N PRO A 219 -0.22 -12.96 -26.35
CA PRO A 219 -1.29 -12.39 -27.18
C PRO A 219 -1.47 -10.88 -27.04
N ALA A 220 -1.18 -10.35 -25.84
CA ALA A 220 -1.27 -8.93 -25.53
C ALA A 220 -0.02 -8.13 -25.94
N ALA A 221 1.06 -8.78 -26.40
CA ALA A 221 2.29 -8.10 -26.79
C ALA A 221 2.02 -7.08 -27.89
N LYS A 222 2.61 -5.89 -27.75
CA LYS A 222 2.56 -4.81 -28.73
C LYS A 222 3.96 -4.37 -29.08
N PHE A 223 4.24 -4.21 -30.36
CA PHE A 223 5.53 -3.72 -30.87
C PHE A 223 5.27 -2.74 -32.02
N SER A 224 4.97 -1.49 -31.67
CA SER A 224 4.46 -0.47 -32.60
C SER A 224 5.40 -0.16 -33.77
N GLU A 225 6.71 -0.28 -33.57
CA GLU A 225 7.71 0.06 -34.58
C GLU A 225 7.89 -1.05 -35.63
N ASN A 226 7.55 -2.30 -35.32
CA ASN A 226 7.80 -3.43 -36.21
C ASN A 226 6.77 -4.55 -36.05
N LYS A 227 5.87 -4.64 -37.04
CA LYS A 227 4.78 -5.63 -37.05
C LYS A 227 5.27 -7.08 -37.06
N LYS A 228 6.42 -7.38 -37.68
CA LYS A 228 6.96 -8.76 -37.69
C LYS A 228 7.44 -9.19 -36.32
N ILE A 229 8.01 -8.26 -35.55
CA ILE A 229 8.41 -8.52 -34.15
C ILE A 229 7.15 -8.72 -33.30
N GLU A 230 6.11 -7.91 -33.49
CA GLU A 230 4.82 -8.09 -32.80
C GLU A 230 4.19 -9.46 -33.12
N GLU A 231 4.17 -9.86 -34.40
CA GLU A 231 3.67 -11.16 -34.85
C GLU A 231 4.48 -12.32 -34.24
N PHE A 232 5.81 -12.20 -34.16
CA PHE A 232 6.66 -13.16 -33.47
C PHE A 232 6.32 -13.25 -31.98
N LEU A 233 6.18 -12.12 -31.28
CA LEU A 233 5.87 -12.09 -29.85
C LEU A 233 4.54 -12.78 -29.55
N ARG A 234 3.54 -12.59 -30.41
CA ARG A 234 2.24 -13.26 -30.33
C ARG A 234 2.25 -14.72 -30.77
N GLY A 235 3.28 -15.15 -31.52
CA GLY A 235 3.42 -16.53 -32.01
C GLY A 235 4.03 -17.49 -30.99
N PRO A 236 4.18 -18.79 -31.34
CA PRO A 236 4.66 -19.83 -30.43
C PRO A 236 6.19 -19.93 -30.35
N GLU A 237 6.91 -19.25 -31.24
CA GLU A 237 8.37 -19.36 -31.31
C GLU A 237 9.05 -18.68 -30.12
N GLN A 238 10.08 -19.32 -29.56
CA GLN A 238 10.79 -18.81 -28.40
C GLN A 238 11.75 -17.66 -28.74
N SER A 239 12.37 -17.70 -29.92
CA SER A 239 13.40 -16.74 -30.32
C SER A 239 13.29 -16.35 -31.79
N MET A 240 13.68 -15.13 -32.11
CA MET A 240 13.90 -14.68 -33.48
C MET A 240 15.14 -13.80 -33.56
N THR A 241 15.60 -13.53 -34.79
CA THR A 241 16.58 -12.46 -35.04
C THR A 241 15.94 -11.39 -35.91
N THR A 242 16.45 -10.17 -35.82
CA THR A 242 16.00 -9.08 -36.69
C THR A 242 16.58 -9.15 -38.10
N LYS A 243 17.31 -10.23 -38.46
CA LYS A 243 17.87 -10.39 -39.82
C LYS A 243 16.74 -10.39 -40.85
N GLY A 244 16.80 -9.48 -41.82
CA GLY A 244 15.73 -9.31 -42.84
C GLY A 244 14.44 -8.67 -42.32
N VAL A 245 14.45 -8.17 -41.09
CA VAL A 245 13.35 -7.47 -40.42
C VAL A 245 13.75 -6.03 -40.10
N GLU A 246 14.98 -5.84 -39.62
CA GLU A 246 15.61 -4.56 -39.31
C GLU A 246 17.04 -4.54 -39.87
N LYS A 247 17.57 -3.37 -40.19
CA LYS A 247 18.94 -3.22 -40.70
C LYS A 247 19.74 -2.31 -39.78
N PHE A 248 20.90 -2.79 -39.35
CA PHE A 248 21.86 -2.02 -38.57
C PHE A 248 23.13 -1.83 -39.38
N LYS A 249 23.67 -0.62 -39.38
CA LYS A 249 24.93 -0.28 -40.05
C LYS A 249 26.12 -0.84 -39.29
N GLU A 250 26.05 -0.79 -37.96
CA GLU A 250 27.14 -1.18 -37.06
C GLU A 250 26.59 -1.82 -35.79
N PHE A 251 27.44 -2.57 -35.08
CA PHE A 251 27.06 -3.27 -33.86
C PHE A 251 26.56 -2.35 -32.75
N GLN A 252 27.09 -1.11 -32.70
CA GLN A 252 26.63 -0.11 -31.74
C GLN A 252 25.17 0.31 -31.97
N GLU A 253 24.69 0.31 -33.21
CA GLU A 253 23.30 0.62 -33.53
C GLU A 253 22.37 -0.50 -33.04
N ALA A 254 22.77 -1.76 -33.22
CA ALA A 254 22.05 -2.92 -32.67
C ALA A 254 22.01 -2.89 -31.13
N LYS A 255 23.10 -2.50 -30.47
CA LYS A 255 23.12 -2.31 -29.00
C LYS A 255 22.16 -1.22 -28.55
N ASN A 256 22.16 -0.08 -29.24
CA ASN A 256 21.25 1.03 -28.92
C ASN A 256 19.80 0.62 -29.13
N TYR A 257 19.51 -0.16 -30.17
CA TYR A 257 18.19 -0.72 -30.42
C TYR A 257 17.75 -1.65 -29.28
N ALA A 258 18.59 -2.63 -28.91
CA ALA A 258 18.32 -3.53 -27.80
C ALA A 258 18.07 -2.75 -26.50
N ALA A 259 18.89 -1.76 -26.17
CA ALA A 259 18.73 -0.94 -24.97
C ALA A 259 17.46 -0.07 -24.99
N LYS A 260 17.10 0.50 -26.14
CA LYS A 260 15.87 1.30 -26.33
C LYS A 260 14.61 0.44 -26.15
N HIS A 261 14.66 -0.80 -26.65
CA HIS A 261 13.51 -1.70 -26.71
C HIS A 261 13.46 -2.74 -25.60
N THR A 262 14.47 -2.79 -24.72
CA THR A 262 14.41 -3.49 -23.45
C THR A 262 13.57 -2.62 -22.51
N PRO A 263 12.28 -2.93 -22.31
CA PRO A 263 11.37 -2.08 -21.56
C PRO A 263 11.75 -2.13 -20.08
N LYS A 264 11.64 -0.99 -19.39
CA LYS A 264 11.79 -0.95 -17.92
C LYS A 264 10.64 -1.69 -17.22
N GLU A 265 9.46 -1.73 -17.84
CA GLU A 265 8.28 -2.46 -17.38
C GLU A 265 7.57 -3.10 -18.58
N GLN A 266 7.37 -4.41 -18.55
CA GLN A 266 6.56 -5.13 -19.53
C GLN A 266 5.27 -5.59 -18.85
N VAL A 267 4.13 -5.13 -19.38
CA VAL A 267 2.80 -5.58 -18.93
C VAL A 267 2.40 -6.75 -19.84
N GLU A 268 2.15 -7.92 -19.25
CA GLU A 268 1.64 -9.13 -19.93
C GLU A 268 2.54 -9.73 -21.02
N CYS A 269 3.82 -9.33 -21.07
CA CYS A 269 4.84 -9.92 -21.93
C CYS A 269 6.19 -9.96 -21.20
N SER A 270 7.10 -10.82 -21.64
CA SER A 270 8.44 -10.92 -21.06
C SER A 270 9.44 -11.41 -22.11
N PHE A 271 10.29 -10.54 -22.61
CA PHE A 271 11.34 -10.87 -23.58
C PHE A 271 12.57 -9.98 -23.41
N GLU A 272 13.71 -10.52 -23.83
CA GLU A 272 15.01 -9.87 -23.82
C GLU A 272 15.47 -9.58 -25.24
N LEU A 273 16.26 -8.52 -25.41
CA LEU A 273 16.90 -8.17 -26.66
C LEU A 273 18.41 -8.09 -26.46
N GLU A 274 19.16 -8.81 -27.28
CA GLU A 274 20.62 -8.81 -27.24
C GLU A 274 21.19 -8.50 -28.62
N ALA A 275 22.11 -7.53 -28.68
CA ALA A 275 22.82 -7.24 -29.91
C ALA A 275 23.85 -8.36 -30.19
N ALA A 276 23.92 -8.79 -31.44
CA ALA A 276 24.87 -9.78 -31.91
C ALA A 276 25.43 -9.39 -33.29
N GLU A 277 26.59 -9.95 -33.64
CA GLU A 277 27.26 -9.72 -34.91
C GLU A 277 27.80 -11.06 -35.44
N ILE A 278 27.52 -11.36 -36.71
CA ILE A 278 28.04 -12.54 -37.41
C ILE A 278 28.51 -12.09 -38.79
N ASP A 279 29.77 -12.38 -39.12
CA ASP A 279 30.39 -12.05 -40.41
C ASP A 279 30.25 -10.57 -40.81
N GLY A 280 30.42 -9.66 -39.84
CA GLY A 280 30.27 -8.22 -40.05
C GLY A 280 28.82 -7.73 -40.13
N ASN A 281 27.83 -8.63 -40.06
CA ASN A 281 26.42 -8.28 -40.08
C ASN A 281 25.88 -8.18 -38.65
N SER A 282 25.52 -6.96 -38.25
CA SER A 282 24.92 -6.66 -36.94
C SER A 282 23.42 -6.91 -36.93
N PHE A 283 22.91 -7.52 -35.87
CA PHE A 283 21.49 -7.82 -35.66
C PHE A 283 21.14 -7.84 -34.17
N VAL A 284 19.86 -7.96 -33.86
CA VAL A 284 19.36 -8.15 -32.50
C VAL A 284 18.68 -9.52 -32.42
N ALA A 285 19.06 -10.31 -31.42
CA ALA A 285 18.36 -11.52 -31.02
C ALA A 285 17.25 -11.12 -30.03
N ILE A 286 16.04 -11.62 -30.26
CA ILE A 286 14.89 -11.40 -29.39
C ILE A 286 14.51 -12.76 -28.82
N THR A 287 14.58 -12.89 -27.50
CA THR A 287 14.31 -14.15 -26.79
C THR A 287 13.19 -13.94 -25.79
N LYS A 288 12.12 -14.70 -25.92
CA LYS A 288 11.04 -14.71 -24.93
C LYS A 288 11.53 -15.36 -23.64
N THR A 289 11.15 -14.79 -22.51
CA THR A 289 11.42 -15.33 -21.18
C THR A 289 10.14 -15.89 -20.56
N ARG A 290 10.29 -16.61 -19.44
CA ARG A 290 9.17 -17.15 -18.67
C ARG A 290 8.69 -16.20 -17.57
N ASP A 291 9.25 -15.01 -17.45
CA ASP A 291 9.07 -14.18 -16.26
C ASP A 291 7.63 -13.74 -16.04
N CYS A 292 6.93 -13.37 -17.12
CA CYS A 292 5.51 -13.04 -17.06
C CYS A 292 4.69 -14.23 -16.55
N PHE A 293 4.97 -15.44 -17.05
CA PHE A 293 4.30 -16.65 -16.59
C PHE A 293 4.64 -16.98 -15.13
N LEU A 294 5.90 -16.87 -14.73
CA LEU A 294 6.33 -17.12 -13.34
C LEU A 294 5.68 -16.11 -12.37
N ALA A 295 5.56 -14.84 -12.76
CA ALA A 295 4.84 -13.83 -12.00
C ALA A 295 3.35 -14.18 -11.87
N GLN A 296 2.70 -14.60 -12.95
CA GLN A 296 1.32 -15.09 -12.94
C GLN A 296 1.14 -16.31 -12.03
N GLN A 297 2.08 -17.26 -12.04
CA GLN A 297 2.02 -18.44 -11.17
C GLN A 297 2.19 -18.07 -9.69
N LYS A 298 3.04 -17.09 -9.37
CA LYS A 298 3.13 -16.55 -8.02
C LYS A 298 1.81 -15.90 -7.57
N MET A 299 1.15 -15.16 -8.46
CA MET A 299 -0.17 -14.59 -8.20
C MET A 299 -1.24 -15.67 -8.01
N LEU A 300 -1.25 -16.70 -8.85
CA LEU A 300 -2.17 -17.84 -8.76
C LEU A 300 -2.07 -18.52 -7.39
N VAL A 301 -0.86 -18.85 -6.95
CA VAL A 301 -0.63 -19.46 -5.63
C VAL A 301 -1.14 -18.56 -4.50
N ASN A 302 -0.94 -17.25 -4.60
CA ASN A 302 -1.45 -16.31 -3.59
C ASN A 302 -2.98 -16.26 -3.58
N HIS A 303 -3.64 -16.23 -4.74
CA HIS A 303 -5.10 -16.26 -4.84
C HIS A 303 -5.68 -17.57 -4.32
N GLN A 304 -5.06 -18.72 -4.61
CA GLN A 304 -5.47 -20.01 -4.07
C GLN A 304 -5.37 -20.06 -2.55
N LYS A 305 -4.27 -19.56 -1.97
CA LYS A 305 -4.09 -19.46 -0.52
C LYS A 305 -5.13 -18.55 0.13
N GLU A 306 -5.39 -17.39 -0.48
CA GLU A 306 -6.41 -16.46 0.01
C GLU A 306 -7.81 -17.10 -0.05
N LEU A 307 -8.18 -17.71 -1.17
CA LEU A 307 -9.48 -18.36 -1.36
C LEU A 307 -9.69 -19.48 -0.33
N HIS A 308 -8.68 -20.32 -0.12
CA HIS A 308 -8.74 -21.39 0.87
C HIS A 308 -8.99 -20.83 2.28
N ARG A 309 -8.21 -19.82 2.69
CA ARG A 309 -8.39 -19.15 3.98
C ARG A 309 -9.78 -18.55 4.14
N LEU A 310 -10.32 -17.90 3.11
CA LEU A 310 -11.66 -17.32 3.17
C LEU A 310 -12.75 -18.40 3.30
N LYS A 311 -12.62 -19.51 2.56
CA LYS A 311 -13.57 -20.64 2.67
C LYS A 311 -13.53 -21.30 4.04
N GLU A 312 -12.35 -21.43 4.65
CA GLU A 312 -12.21 -21.95 6.02
C GLU A 312 -12.84 -21.02 7.06
N GLN A 313 -12.63 -19.71 6.93
CA GLN A 313 -13.05 -18.73 7.94
C GLN A 313 -14.52 -18.29 7.81
N PHE A 314 -15.09 -18.32 6.60
CA PHE A 314 -16.41 -17.79 6.30
C PHE A 314 -17.34 -18.82 5.65
N GLY A 315 -17.06 -20.12 5.83
CA GLY A 315 -17.82 -21.21 5.20
C GLY A 315 -19.33 -21.13 5.43
N GLU A 316 -19.77 -20.68 6.61
CA GLU A 316 -21.21 -20.51 6.91
C GLU A 316 -21.86 -19.39 6.07
N VAL A 317 -21.20 -18.23 5.95
CA VAL A 317 -21.67 -17.09 5.13
C VAL A 317 -21.69 -17.46 3.65
N LEU A 318 -20.74 -18.29 3.22
CA LEU A 318 -20.62 -18.75 1.83
C LEU A 318 -21.60 -19.89 1.47
N SER A 319 -22.22 -20.54 2.46
CA SER A 319 -23.11 -21.69 2.27
C SER A 319 -24.60 -21.31 2.12
N VAL A 320 -24.92 -20.02 1.98
CA VAL A 320 -26.32 -19.54 2.00
C VAL A 320 -27.13 -19.92 0.74
N ASP A 321 -26.48 -20.42 -0.31
CA ASP A 321 -27.17 -21.14 -1.40
C ASP A 321 -27.33 -22.64 -1.05
N GLY A 322 -28.38 -22.94 -0.26
CA GLY A 322 -29.18 -24.16 -0.42
C GLY A 322 -28.50 -25.53 -0.25
N ALA A 323 -27.71 -25.75 0.81
CA ALA A 323 -27.34 -27.11 1.23
C ALA A 323 -27.99 -27.45 2.58
N GLU A 324 -28.88 -28.44 2.55
CA GLU A 324 -29.63 -28.99 3.67
C GLU A 324 -28.77 -29.16 4.94
N LYS A 325 -29.19 -28.52 6.03
CA LYS A 325 -28.76 -28.90 7.38
C LYS A 325 -29.13 -30.37 7.59
N LYS A 326 -28.16 -31.27 7.43
CA LYS A 326 -28.26 -32.64 7.95
C LYS A 326 -28.47 -32.53 9.47
N ARG A 327 -29.73 -32.69 9.90
CA ARG A 327 -30.05 -32.95 11.29
C ARG A 327 -29.27 -34.19 11.70
N ALA A 328 -28.38 -34.04 12.68
CA ALA A 328 -27.79 -35.18 13.35
C ALA A 328 -28.94 -36.04 13.93
N ARG A 329 -28.95 -37.33 13.57
CA ARG A 329 -29.76 -38.34 14.24
C ARG A 329 -29.35 -38.36 15.71
N ALA A 330 -30.30 -38.08 16.60
CA ALA A 330 -30.19 -38.50 17.97
C ALA A 330 -30.43 -40.01 18.02
N ASP A 331 -29.37 -40.77 18.29
CA ASP A 331 -29.46 -42.18 18.68
C ASP A 331 -28.97 -42.31 20.14
N LYS A 332 -29.91 -42.23 21.08
CA LYS A 332 -30.23 -43.22 22.14
C LYS A 332 -30.94 -42.57 23.32
#